data_AF-A0A4V2MTH2-F1
#
_entry.id   AF-A0A4V2MTH2-F1
#
_cell.length_a   1.000
_cell.length_b   1.000
_cell.length_c   1.000
_cell.angle_alpha   90.00
_cell.angle_beta   90.00
_cell.angle_gamma   90.00
#
_symmetry.space_group_name_H-M   'P 1'
#
loop_
_entity.id
_entity.type
_entity.pdbx_description
1 polymer ?
#
loop_
_entity_poly.entity_id
_entity_poly.type
_entity_poly.pdbx_seq_one_letter_code
_entity_poly.pdbx_strand_id
1 'polypeptide(L)'
;MQNETETRERFEAVIERLEGAYAYNTIRAYHADMEEFIRYCLEHNLEALPASAGTVAAFLEATIHSGIKSSSIQRKFHSISTIHQLADLPDPTREPVVQLAMRKVFRSLGGRFTPAYPVTRPLLDRLLEAAGGELRGLRDRALLLLAYDSLRRRQELTSLRLEELEFHGLEAVVLLRKSKSDRSATGHLIHLHAEAASAVKAWIQAAGISEGFILRGVTAGGEVTGGLGARQFSRIVNTLALRAGLGPEILKTISGNSMRVGAAQDLLEQGATLVQIMQKGGWEKTDTLRRYLERLRSPGMVREEPEGDTVRESAARDILLQAIGQMEGAYAPATLKAYRSNMEEFIGFCESEGLEPLPACSRTVAAFLLMLSEHGLSSKTIRKRCTAISAIHQLSGFGDPAGGADTRLAMRSIYTKLGRQSKQAYGITRPMLERMLRGCGGDLRGLRDRALLLLAYDTLRRRRELVILRLEDLEYRDRGAVVLLRKSKTDQYGEGHWLHLQEETALALRAWVAAAGITEGPLLRGFTKAGGLTPELKADRISPIYKRLARKAGFEERVAGAVSSHSMRVGAAQDLLQNGATLHEIMEKGGWSKIDTVMHYVERTRPPGLVCEEEGEGEEEPG
;
A
#
# COMPACT_ATOMS: atom_id res chain seq x y z
N MET A 1 35.03 -13.33 21.72
CA MET A 1 36.48 -13.28 21.36
C MET A 1 36.75 -14.04 20.08
N GLN A 2 37.34 -15.25 20.02
CA GLN A 2 37.90 -15.76 18.75
C GLN A 2 36.91 -15.82 17.56
N ASN A 3 35.72 -16.42 17.74
CA ASN A 3 34.62 -16.42 16.75
C ASN A 3 34.06 -14.99 16.46
N GLU A 4 34.09 -14.07 17.43
CA GLU A 4 33.71 -12.66 17.20
C GLU A 4 34.72 -11.94 16.29
N THR A 5 36.02 -12.14 16.50
CA THR A 5 37.07 -11.55 15.66
C THR A 5 36.92 -12.04 14.23
N GLU A 6 36.81 -13.35 14.02
CA GLU A 6 36.60 -13.97 12.70
C GLU A 6 35.30 -13.48 12.02
N THR A 7 34.20 -13.39 12.77
CA THR A 7 32.92 -12.82 12.28
C THR A 7 33.09 -11.38 11.81
N ARG A 8 33.84 -10.54 12.54
CA ARG A 8 34.10 -9.13 12.18
C ARG A 8 35.03 -9.03 10.97
N GLU A 9 36.13 -9.77 10.93
CA GLU A 9 37.07 -9.79 9.81
C GLU A 9 36.39 -10.21 8.51
N ARG A 10 35.58 -11.28 8.53
CA ARG A 10 34.79 -11.73 7.37
C ARG A 10 33.76 -10.68 6.92
N PHE A 11 33.16 -9.96 7.86
CA PHE A 11 32.20 -8.90 7.57
C PHE A 11 32.87 -7.66 6.95
N GLU A 12 33.97 -7.15 7.50
CA GLU A 12 34.67 -5.99 6.94
C GLU A 12 35.26 -6.30 5.55
N ALA A 13 35.78 -7.51 5.32
CA ALA A 13 36.22 -7.95 3.98
C ALA A 13 35.08 -7.94 2.93
N VAL A 14 33.82 -8.13 3.35
CA VAL A 14 32.65 -7.99 2.47
C VAL A 14 32.27 -6.51 2.27
N ILE A 15 32.52 -5.65 3.26
CA ILE A 15 32.33 -4.19 3.16
C ILE A 15 33.37 -3.57 2.22
N GLU A 16 34.63 -4.00 2.26
CA GLU A 16 35.67 -3.60 1.29
C GLU A 16 35.28 -4.00 -0.14
N ARG A 17 34.78 -5.23 -0.35
CA ARG A 17 34.24 -5.71 -1.65
C ARG A 17 33.02 -4.92 -2.16
N LEU A 18 32.38 -4.08 -1.32
CA LEU A 18 31.28 -3.21 -1.72
C LEU A 18 31.74 -1.81 -2.17
N GLU A 19 32.99 -1.42 -1.90
CA GLU A 19 33.54 -0.11 -2.29
C GLU A 19 33.62 0.05 -3.82
N GLY A 20 33.37 1.27 -4.31
CA GLY A 20 33.24 1.58 -5.74
C GLY A 20 31.96 1.03 -6.40
N ALA A 21 31.57 -0.21 -6.09
CA ALA A 21 30.38 -0.88 -6.63
C ALA A 21 29.07 -0.30 -6.08
N TYR A 22 29.04 0.12 -4.82
CA TYR A 22 27.87 0.72 -4.17
C TYR A 22 28.11 2.17 -3.73
N ALA A 23 27.04 2.96 -3.70
CA ALA A 23 27.12 4.34 -3.21
C ALA A 23 27.49 4.34 -1.70
N TYR A 24 28.41 5.22 -1.30
CA TYR A 24 28.90 5.35 0.08
C TYR A 24 27.79 5.39 1.17
N ASN A 25 26.67 6.07 0.90
CA ASN A 25 25.54 6.11 1.85
C ASN A 25 24.82 4.75 2.01
N THR A 26 24.93 3.84 1.04
CA THR A 26 24.46 2.44 1.13
C THR A 26 25.45 1.59 1.91
N ILE A 27 26.75 1.71 1.63
CA ILE A 27 27.81 0.97 2.35
C ILE A 27 27.75 1.28 3.86
N ARG A 28 27.81 2.56 4.23
CA ARG A 28 27.66 3.01 5.63
C ARG A 28 26.30 2.63 6.25
N ALA A 29 25.27 2.45 5.44
CA ALA A 29 23.95 2.02 5.93
C ALA A 29 23.92 0.50 6.21
N TYR A 30 24.55 -0.32 5.36
CA TYR A 30 24.69 -1.75 5.58
C TYR A 30 25.64 -2.05 6.75
N HIS A 31 26.74 -1.30 6.84
CA HIS A 31 27.73 -1.43 7.91
C HIS A 31 27.07 -1.29 9.29
N ALA A 32 26.46 -0.14 9.58
CA ALA A 32 25.76 0.11 10.84
C ALA A 32 24.53 -0.79 11.09
N ASP A 33 23.91 -1.36 10.04
CA ASP A 33 22.84 -2.34 10.21
C ASP A 33 23.36 -3.72 10.62
N MET A 34 24.52 -4.12 10.10
CA MET A 34 25.20 -5.35 10.49
C MET A 34 25.87 -5.25 11.85
N GLU A 35 26.49 -4.11 12.22
CA GLU A 35 27.04 -3.92 13.56
C GLU A 35 25.97 -4.12 14.66
N GLU A 36 24.75 -3.63 14.42
CA GLU A 36 23.62 -3.80 15.34
C GLU A 36 23.16 -5.26 15.43
N PHE A 37 23.17 -5.98 14.29
CA PHE A 37 22.83 -7.41 14.25
C PHE A 37 23.91 -8.29 14.90
N ILE A 38 25.19 -8.03 14.61
CA ILE A 38 26.35 -8.71 15.24
C ILE A 38 26.31 -8.49 16.75
N ARG A 39 26.05 -7.26 17.22
CA ARG A 39 25.90 -6.96 18.65
C ARG A 39 24.77 -7.76 19.29
N TYR A 40 23.57 -7.76 18.68
CA TYR A 40 22.44 -8.55 19.15
C TYR A 40 22.79 -10.06 19.25
N CYS A 41 23.45 -10.61 18.24
CA CYS A 41 23.89 -12.01 18.25
C CYS A 41 24.88 -12.30 19.38
N LEU A 42 25.88 -11.44 19.59
CA LEU A 42 26.84 -11.56 20.70
C LEU A 42 26.16 -11.49 22.07
N GLU A 43 25.22 -10.56 22.27
CA GLU A 43 24.42 -10.43 23.50
C GLU A 43 23.59 -11.68 23.82
N HIS A 44 23.22 -12.48 22.80
CA HIS A 44 22.40 -13.69 22.93
C HIS A 44 23.20 -15.00 22.77
N ASN A 45 24.54 -14.94 22.62
CA ASN A 45 25.41 -16.08 22.30
C ASN A 45 25.00 -16.85 21.03
N LEU A 46 24.64 -16.10 19.97
CA LEU A 46 24.27 -16.62 18.65
C LEU A 46 25.31 -16.25 17.59
N GLU A 47 25.40 -17.04 16.53
CA GLU A 47 26.26 -16.74 15.38
C GLU A 47 25.57 -15.75 14.41
N ALA A 48 26.36 -14.82 13.86
CA ALA A 48 25.87 -13.74 12.99
C ALA A 48 26.22 -13.91 11.51
N LEU A 49 27.24 -14.72 11.17
CA LEU A 49 27.70 -14.93 9.79
C LEU A 49 28.44 -16.28 9.65
N PRO A 50 27.76 -17.40 9.33
CA PRO A 50 26.34 -17.50 8.97
C PRO A 50 25.39 -17.35 10.17
N ALA A 51 24.33 -16.58 10.00
CA ALA A 51 23.22 -16.55 10.95
C ALA A 51 22.18 -17.63 10.62
N SER A 52 21.62 -18.26 11.65
CA SER A 52 20.45 -19.12 11.48
C SER A 52 19.19 -18.31 11.13
N ALA A 53 18.25 -18.93 10.43
CA ALA A 53 16.94 -18.32 10.16
C ALA A 53 16.17 -18.00 11.46
N GLY A 54 16.35 -18.79 12.53
CA GLY A 54 15.80 -18.48 13.86
C GLY A 54 16.40 -17.20 14.45
N THR A 55 17.72 -17.04 14.38
CA THR A 55 18.47 -15.85 14.83
C THR A 55 17.94 -14.58 14.14
N VAL A 56 17.80 -14.62 12.81
CA VAL A 56 17.32 -13.45 12.04
C VAL A 56 15.85 -13.16 12.33
N ALA A 57 14.99 -14.18 12.48
CA ALA A 57 13.59 -13.98 12.85
C ALA A 57 13.44 -13.34 14.24
N ALA A 58 14.19 -13.83 15.23
CA ALA A 58 14.20 -13.30 16.60
C ALA A 58 14.67 -11.83 16.65
N PHE A 59 15.75 -11.49 15.93
CA PHE A 59 16.22 -10.11 15.78
C PHE A 59 15.14 -9.18 15.20
N LEU A 60 14.49 -9.59 14.11
CA LEU A 60 13.45 -8.77 13.48
C LEU A 60 12.24 -8.57 14.40
N GLU A 61 11.84 -9.59 15.17
CA GLU A 61 10.74 -9.44 16.15
C GLU A 61 11.16 -8.60 17.38
N ALA A 62 12.40 -8.67 17.83
CA ALA A 62 12.94 -7.80 18.88
C ALA A 62 12.93 -6.32 18.44
N THR A 63 13.34 -6.01 17.20
CA THR A 63 13.36 -4.64 16.67
C THR A 63 11.96 -4.00 16.51
N ILE A 64 10.86 -4.74 16.69
CA ILE A 64 9.51 -4.16 16.74
C ILE A 64 9.37 -3.18 17.92
N HIS A 65 10.04 -3.45 19.04
CA HIS A 65 9.84 -2.71 20.29
C HIS A 65 10.84 -1.56 20.49
N SER A 66 11.88 -1.44 19.65
CA SER A 66 12.89 -0.37 19.75
C SER A 66 12.46 0.98 19.13
N GLY A 67 11.19 1.14 18.77
CA GLY A 67 10.61 2.39 18.27
C GLY A 67 11.04 2.79 16.85
N ILE A 68 11.83 1.97 16.15
CA ILE A 68 12.25 2.24 14.78
C ILE A 68 11.15 1.90 13.76
N LYS A 69 11.15 2.60 12.61
CA LYS A 69 10.13 2.40 11.57
C LYS A 69 10.31 1.07 10.85
N SER A 70 9.22 0.46 10.41
CA SER A 70 9.20 -0.76 9.60
C SER A 70 10.11 -0.71 8.36
N SER A 71 10.23 0.47 7.71
CA SER A 71 11.17 0.70 6.60
C SER A 71 12.65 0.60 7.01
N SER A 72 12.99 0.89 8.26
CA SER A 72 14.34 0.72 8.81
C SER A 72 14.64 -0.74 9.10
N ILE A 73 13.67 -1.48 9.65
CA ILE A 73 13.77 -2.94 9.87
C ILE A 73 13.86 -3.67 8.52
N GLN A 74 13.10 -3.22 7.51
CA GLN A 74 13.20 -3.72 6.14
C GLN A 74 14.58 -3.46 5.53
N ARG A 75 15.26 -2.35 5.88
CA ARG A 75 16.64 -2.09 5.44
C ARG A 75 17.62 -3.08 6.09
N LYS A 76 17.51 -3.32 7.40
CA LYS A 76 18.29 -4.33 8.13
C LYS A 76 18.14 -5.73 7.54
N PHE A 77 16.90 -6.15 7.27
CA PHE A 77 16.59 -7.39 6.56
C PHE A 77 17.36 -7.52 5.23
N HIS A 78 17.37 -6.47 4.39
CA HIS A 78 18.11 -6.49 3.13
C HIS A 78 19.63 -6.44 3.34
N SER A 79 20.14 -5.76 4.37
CA SER A 79 21.57 -5.77 4.71
C SER A 79 22.05 -7.16 5.10
N ILE A 80 21.32 -7.87 5.98
CA ILE A 80 21.62 -9.26 6.35
C ILE A 80 21.62 -10.17 5.11
N SER A 81 20.58 -10.09 4.28
CA SER A 81 20.47 -10.84 3.01
C SER A 81 21.65 -10.57 2.06
N THR A 82 22.01 -9.29 1.85
CA THR A 82 23.08 -8.90 0.92
C THR A 82 24.45 -9.35 1.43
N ILE A 83 24.72 -9.21 2.72
CA ILE A 83 26.01 -9.56 3.32
C ILE A 83 26.21 -11.07 3.39
N HIS A 84 25.16 -11.87 3.63
CA HIS A 84 25.24 -13.33 3.50
C HIS A 84 25.54 -13.77 2.05
N GLN A 85 24.82 -13.21 1.07
CA GLN A 85 25.05 -13.51 -0.35
C GLN A 85 26.47 -13.15 -0.81
N LEU A 86 27.04 -12.03 -0.34
CA LEU A 86 28.39 -11.58 -0.69
C LEU A 86 29.51 -12.23 0.14
N ALA A 87 29.18 -12.83 1.28
CA ALA A 87 30.06 -13.71 2.05
C ALA A 87 30.09 -15.15 1.52
N ASP A 88 29.41 -15.41 0.39
CA ASP A 88 29.24 -16.71 -0.25
C ASP A 88 28.58 -17.75 0.70
N LEU A 89 27.58 -17.29 1.47
CA LEU A 89 26.80 -18.08 2.44
C LEU A 89 25.31 -18.23 2.04
N PRO A 90 24.61 -19.25 2.57
CA PRO A 90 23.15 -19.34 2.46
C PRO A 90 22.47 -18.08 2.97
N ASP A 91 21.41 -17.63 2.30
CA ASP A 91 20.64 -16.43 2.67
C ASP A 91 19.49 -16.79 3.64
N PRO A 92 19.66 -16.60 4.97
CA PRO A 92 18.65 -17.00 5.96
C PRO A 92 17.33 -16.23 5.79
N THR A 93 17.34 -15.08 5.08
CA THR A 93 16.16 -14.23 4.93
C THR A 93 15.11 -14.81 3.98
N ARG A 94 15.45 -15.87 3.23
CA ARG A 94 14.53 -16.61 2.35
C ARG A 94 13.61 -17.55 3.10
N GLU A 95 14.00 -17.98 4.29
CA GLU A 95 13.29 -19.02 5.03
C GLU A 95 11.89 -18.58 5.48
N PRO A 96 10.89 -19.50 5.52
CA PRO A 96 9.51 -19.18 5.86
C PRO A 96 9.36 -18.44 7.20
N VAL A 97 10.20 -18.78 8.20
CA VAL A 97 10.19 -18.15 9.53
C VAL A 97 10.61 -16.68 9.50
N VAL A 98 11.63 -16.31 8.73
CA VAL A 98 12.07 -14.90 8.61
C VAL A 98 11.05 -14.10 7.79
N GLN A 99 10.51 -14.71 6.75
CA GLN A 99 9.40 -14.17 5.96
C GLN A 99 8.11 -13.97 6.79
N LEU A 100 7.94 -14.72 7.88
CA LEU A 100 6.82 -14.60 8.82
C LEU A 100 7.07 -13.49 9.83
N ALA A 101 8.27 -13.44 10.43
CA ALA A 101 8.72 -12.35 11.30
C ALA A 101 8.58 -10.97 10.62
N MET A 102 9.04 -10.85 9.37
CA MET A 102 8.92 -9.59 8.61
C MET A 102 7.46 -9.17 8.36
N ARG A 103 6.52 -10.12 8.26
CA ARG A 103 5.07 -9.80 8.18
C ARG A 103 4.50 -9.35 9.52
N LYS A 104 4.95 -9.92 10.64
CA LYS A 104 4.60 -9.42 11.99
C LYS A 104 5.09 -7.97 12.16
N VAL A 105 6.35 -7.68 11.82
CA VAL A 105 6.91 -6.30 11.83
C VAL A 105 5.99 -5.31 11.11
N PHE A 106 5.61 -5.61 9.87
CA PHE A 106 4.74 -4.73 9.08
C PHE A 106 3.33 -4.58 9.64
N ARG A 107 2.76 -5.63 10.24
CA ARG A 107 1.42 -5.54 10.86
C ARG A 107 1.42 -4.88 12.23
N SER A 108 2.52 -4.94 12.97
CA SER A 108 2.67 -4.31 14.28
C SER A 108 2.93 -2.80 14.19
N LEU A 109 3.75 -2.36 13.22
CA LEU A 109 4.21 -0.97 13.09
C LEU A 109 3.54 -0.19 11.94
N GLY A 110 2.88 -0.89 11.02
CA GLY A 110 2.39 -0.34 9.76
C GLY A 110 3.51 -0.11 8.73
N GLY A 111 3.14 -0.08 7.44
CA GLY A 111 4.07 0.22 6.33
C GLY A 111 4.11 1.69 5.90
N ARG A 112 3.21 2.53 6.44
CA ARG A 112 2.88 3.84 5.85
C ARG A 112 4.07 4.81 5.82
N PHE A 113 4.60 5.03 4.63
CA PHE A 113 5.61 6.05 4.38
C PHE A 113 5.01 7.45 4.57
N THR A 114 5.37 8.13 5.67
CA THR A 114 5.06 9.55 5.88
C THR A 114 5.91 10.41 4.94
N PRO A 115 5.33 11.21 4.02
CA PRO A 115 6.10 12.11 3.17
C PRO A 115 6.78 13.25 3.96
N ALA A 116 7.46 14.15 3.25
CA ALA A 116 7.77 15.48 3.76
C ALA A 116 6.48 16.32 3.92
N TYR A 117 6.49 17.35 4.76
CA TYR A 117 5.48 18.41 4.70
C TYR A 117 5.61 19.14 3.34
N PRO A 118 4.53 19.38 2.58
CA PRO A 118 4.62 20.04 1.28
C PRO A 118 4.92 21.54 1.41
N VAL A 119 5.84 22.04 0.59
CA VAL A 119 6.02 23.48 0.36
C VAL A 119 5.37 23.80 -0.99
N THR A 120 4.04 24.00 -0.95
CA THR A 120 3.24 24.46 -2.10
C THR A 120 3.48 25.94 -2.37
N ARG A 121 3.00 26.47 -3.51
CA ARG A 121 3.29 27.85 -3.93
C ARG A 121 3.02 28.90 -2.82
N PRO A 122 1.86 28.96 -2.14
CA PRO A 122 1.60 29.97 -1.10
C PRO A 122 2.52 29.86 0.13
N LEU A 123 3.16 28.70 0.34
CA LEU A 123 4.16 28.52 1.39
C LEU A 123 5.58 28.83 0.89
N LEU A 124 5.87 28.57 -0.39
CA LEU A 124 7.11 29.01 -1.03
C LEU A 124 7.24 30.53 -0.96
N ASP A 125 6.18 31.27 -1.30
CA ASP A 125 6.18 32.74 -1.30
C ASP A 125 6.52 33.31 0.09
N ARG A 126 5.90 32.79 1.17
CA ARG A 126 6.26 33.14 2.56
C ARG A 126 7.71 32.81 2.94
N LEU A 127 8.30 31.77 2.38
CA LEU A 127 9.72 31.43 2.58
C LEU A 127 10.65 32.35 1.78
N LEU A 128 10.19 32.86 0.63
CA LEU A 128 10.90 33.84 -0.20
C LEU A 128 10.83 35.25 0.40
N GLU A 129 9.77 35.61 1.11
CA GLU A 129 9.67 36.82 1.94
C GLU A 129 10.62 36.76 3.14
N ALA A 130 10.70 35.61 3.81
CA ALA A 130 11.64 35.36 4.92
C ALA A 130 13.13 35.34 4.49
N ALA A 131 13.40 35.30 3.17
CA ALA A 131 14.70 35.42 2.56
C ALA A 131 14.91 36.85 2.02
N GLY A 132 15.45 37.74 2.88
CA GLY A 132 15.63 39.17 2.59
C GLY A 132 16.62 39.51 1.46
N GLY A 133 16.91 40.81 1.28
CA GLY A 133 17.73 41.30 0.15
C GLY A 133 19.25 41.08 0.25
N GLU A 134 19.77 40.62 1.40
CA GLU A 134 21.20 40.35 1.60
C GLU A 134 21.73 39.24 0.68
N LEU A 135 23.06 39.17 0.51
CA LEU A 135 23.75 38.07 -0.21
C LEU A 135 23.31 36.66 0.24
N ARG A 136 23.05 36.49 1.55
CA ARG A 136 22.49 35.24 2.10
C ARG A 136 21.06 34.97 1.65
N GLY A 137 20.23 36.01 1.55
CA GLY A 137 18.85 35.90 1.11
C GLY A 137 18.73 35.69 -0.39
N LEU A 138 19.60 36.29 -1.21
CA LEU A 138 19.72 35.95 -2.65
C LEU A 138 20.06 34.47 -2.85
N ARG A 139 21.04 33.94 -2.09
CA ARG A 139 21.38 32.50 -2.04
C ARG A 139 20.19 31.63 -1.62
N ASP A 140 19.43 32.07 -0.64
CA ASP A 140 18.25 31.37 -0.13
C ASP A 140 17.09 31.37 -1.14
N ARG A 141 16.80 32.50 -1.80
CA ARG A 141 15.79 32.61 -2.86
C ARG A 141 16.14 31.72 -4.06
N ALA A 142 17.39 31.78 -4.53
CA ALA A 142 17.88 30.90 -5.59
C ALA A 142 17.75 29.43 -5.22
N LEU A 143 18.14 29.04 -3.99
CA LEU A 143 18.02 27.68 -3.47
C LEU A 143 16.57 27.20 -3.41
N LEU A 144 15.65 28.03 -2.92
CA LEU A 144 14.23 27.69 -2.79
C LEU A 144 13.56 27.50 -4.15
N LEU A 145 13.72 28.47 -5.06
CA LEU A 145 13.11 28.44 -6.39
C LEU A 145 13.68 27.31 -7.25
N LEU A 146 15.01 27.11 -7.24
CA LEU A 146 15.66 26.00 -7.93
C LEU A 146 15.21 24.64 -7.38
N ALA A 147 15.00 24.51 -6.06
CA ALA A 147 14.50 23.28 -5.45
C ALA A 147 13.02 22.98 -5.75
N TYR A 148 12.20 24.02 -5.87
CA TYR A 148 10.79 23.93 -6.22
C TYR A 148 10.62 23.61 -7.71
N ASP A 149 11.20 24.39 -8.61
CA ASP A 149 10.94 24.27 -10.05
C ASP A 149 11.66 23.08 -10.72
N SER A 150 12.87 22.73 -10.31
CA SER A 150 13.55 21.53 -10.85
C SER A 150 12.96 20.21 -10.34
N LEU A 151 12.16 20.28 -9.25
CA LEU A 151 11.72 19.16 -8.42
C LEU A 151 12.87 18.20 -8.05
N ARG A 152 14.15 18.63 -7.95
CA ARG A 152 15.30 17.74 -7.67
C ARG A 152 15.57 17.50 -6.19
N ARG A 153 16.31 16.43 -5.89
CA ARG A 153 16.67 16.03 -4.51
C ARG A 153 17.82 16.91 -4.01
N ARG A 154 17.87 17.20 -2.70
CA ARG A 154 18.92 18.06 -2.10
C ARG A 154 20.37 17.75 -2.51
N GLN A 155 20.74 16.48 -2.76
CA GLN A 155 22.10 16.12 -3.20
C GLN A 155 22.35 16.47 -4.68
N GLU A 156 21.34 16.29 -5.52
CA GLU A 156 21.36 16.64 -6.95
C GLU A 156 21.50 18.16 -7.07
N LEU A 157 20.67 18.92 -6.34
CA LEU A 157 20.72 20.38 -6.24
C LEU A 157 22.10 20.91 -5.82
N THR A 158 22.72 20.35 -4.78
CA THR A 158 24.07 20.75 -4.32
C THR A 158 25.20 20.30 -5.24
N SER A 159 24.92 19.52 -6.29
CA SER A 159 25.92 19.05 -7.26
C SER A 159 25.91 19.81 -8.59
N LEU A 160 24.93 20.69 -8.81
CA LEU A 160 24.81 21.50 -10.02
C LEU A 160 25.98 22.49 -10.15
N ARG A 161 26.52 22.59 -11.36
CA ARG A 161 27.74 23.35 -11.70
C ARG A 161 27.43 24.46 -12.70
N LEU A 162 28.19 25.54 -12.62
CA LEU A 162 28.02 26.70 -13.49
C LEU A 162 28.42 26.37 -14.94
N GLU A 163 29.41 25.50 -15.15
CA GLU A 163 29.77 25.00 -16.49
C GLU A 163 28.64 24.25 -17.21
N GLU A 164 27.60 23.85 -16.47
CA GLU A 164 26.48 23.04 -16.97
C GLU A 164 25.18 23.86 -17.11
N LEU A 165 25.22 25.18 -16.89
CA LEU A 165 24.06 26.08 -16.84
C LEU A 165 24.05 27.04 -18.04
N GLU A 166 23.09 26.84 -18.94
CA GLU A 166 22.85 27.72 -20.09
C GLU A 166 21.61 28.60 -19.84
N PHE A 167 21.66 29.86 -20.27
CA PHE A 167 20.54 30.81 -20.19
C PHE A 167 19.96 31.09 -21.57
N HIS A 168 18.64 30.92 -21.72
CA HIS A 168 17.91 31.14 -22.97
C HIS A 168 16.87 32.24 -22.76
N GLY A 169 17.29 33.49 -22.97
CA GLY A 169 16.45 34.68 -22.73
C GLY A 169 16.16 34.88 -21.24
N LEU A 170 14.93 34.56 -20.82
CA LEU A 170 14.51 34.58 -19.42
C LEU A 170 14.68 33.24 -18.71
N GLU A 171 14.67 32.13 -19.45
CA GLU A 171 14.73 30.76 -18.90
C GLU A 171 16.18 30.24 -18.84
N ALA A 172 16.36 29.07 -18.25
CA ALA A 172 17.66 28.39 -18.22
C ALA A 172 17.52 26.87 -18.33
N VAL A 173 18.58 26.20 -18.77
CA VAL A 173 18.71 24.75 -18.76
C VAL A 173 19.98 24.37 -17.99
N VAL A 174 19.91 23.36 -17.13
CA VAL A 174 21.08 22.84 -16.41
C VAL A 174 21.23 21.33 -16.52
N LEU A 175 22.41 20.84 -16.89
CA LEU A 175 22.68 19.40 -16.96
C LEU A 175 23.07 18.83 -15.58
N LEU A 176 22.22 17.96 -15.06
CA LEU A 176 22.54 17.15 -13.89
C LEU A 176 23.39 15.94 -14.31
N ARG A 177 24.72 16.07 -14.25
CA ARG A 177 25.70 15.04 -14.67
C ARG A 177 25.46 13.63 -14.07
N LYS A 178 24.87 13.51 -12.88
CA LYS A 178 24.52 12.22 -12.23
C LYS A 178 23.24 12.35 -11.39
N SER A 179 22.32 11.39 -11.49
CA SER A 179 21.12 11.28 -10.63
C SER A 179 21.03 9.92 -9.95
N LYS A 180 20.20 9.77 -8.91
CA LYS A 180 20.06 8.47 -8.20
C LYS A 180 19.49 7.34 -9.09
N SER A 181 18.69 7.71 -10.10
CA SER A 181 18.06 6.82 -11.09
C SER A 181 18.95 6.51 -12.29
N ASP A 182 19.93 7.38 -12.57
CA ASP A 182 20.81 7.29 -13.73
C ASP A 182 21.95 6.28 -13.49
N ARG A 183 21.65 5.00 -13.75
CA ARG A 183 22.61 3.89 -13.72
C ARG A 183 23.66 3.96 -14.84
N SER A 184 23.38 4.70 -15.90
CA SER A 184 24.24 4.86 -17.10
C SER A 184 25.19 6.05 -17.03
N ALA A 185 25.02 6.95 -16.04
CA ALA A 185 25.73 8.22 -15.90
C ALA A 185 25.63 9.13 -17.15
N THR A 186 24.53 9.02 -17.90
CA THR A 186 24.23 9.82 -19.10
C THR A 186 23.77 11.25 -18.78
N GLY A 187 23.48 11.54 -17.52
CA GLY A 187 22.97 12.83 -17.07
C GLY A 187 21.50 13.06 -17.41
N HIS A 188 20.99 14.25 -17.04
CA HIS A 188 19.62 14.66 -17.27
C HIS A 188 19.49 16.18 -17.31
N LEU A 189 18.94 16.72 -18.39
CA LEU A 189 18.66 18.15 -18.53
C LEU A 189 17.49 18.56 -17.61
N ILE A 190 17.63 19.72 -16.97
CA ILE A 190 16.63 20.34 -16.12
C ILE A 190 16.30 21.71 -16.70
N HIS A 191 15.05 21.91 -17.13
CA HIS A 191 14.56 23.21 -17.56
C HIS A 191 14.12 24.02 -16.34
N LEU A 192 14.47 25.31 -16.32
CA LEU A 192 14.21 26.27 -15.26
C LEU A 192 13.44 27.46 -15.84
N HIS A 193 12.24 27.69 -15.30
CA HIS A 193 11.37 28.78 -15.72
C HIS A 193 11.91 30.14 -15.25
N ALA A 194 11.43 31.22 -15.87
CA ALA A 194 11.96 32.57 -15.74
C ALA A 194 12.26 33.03 -14.29
N GLU A 195 11.39 32.72 -13.32
CA GLU A 195 11.58 33.09 -11.91
C GLU A 195 12.78 32.38 -11.26
N ALA A 196 12.92 31.07 -11.49
CA ALA A 196 14.03 30.28 -10.94
C ALA A 196 15.36 30.61 -11.63
N ALA A 197 15.34 30.76 -12.96
CA ALA A 197 16.49 31.20 -13.74
C ALA A 197 16.96 32.60 -13.30
N SER A 198 16.05 33.56 -13.15
CA SER A 198 16.37 34.92 -12.68
C SER A 198 16.98 34.92 -11.28
N ALA A 199 16.39 34.18 -10.32
CA ALA A 199 16.93 34.09 -8.97
C ALA A 199 18.33 33.45 -8.92
N VAL A 200 18.56 32.39 -9.71
CA VAL A 200 19.88 31.76 -9.84
C VAL A 200 20.91 32.72 -10.45
N LYS A 201 20.53 33.48 -11.49
CA LYS A 201 21.37 34.50 -12.13
C LYS A 201 21.76 35.62 -11.17
N ALA A 202 20.80 36.17 -10.42
CA ALA A 202 21.03 37.22 -9.43
C ALA A 202 21.96 36.74 -8.31
N TRP A 203 21.81 35.49 -7.85
CA TRP A 203 22.74 34.88 -6.89
C TRP A 203 24.16 34.74 -7.45
N ILE A 204 24.33 34.17 -8.65
CA ILE A 204 25.65 33.99 -9.31
C ILE A 204 26.38 35.33 -9.43
N GLN A 205 25.67 36.37 -9.87
CA GLN A 205 26.22 37.73 -10.04
C GLN A 205 26.60 38.36 -8.69
N ALA A 206 25.72 38.33 -7.69
CA ALA A 206 26.00 38.91 -6.36
C ALA A 206 27.11 38.16 -5.59
N ALA A 207 27.31 36.87 -5.87
CA ALA A 207 28.31 36.02 -5.24
C ALA A 207 29.65 35.94 -5.99
N GLY A 208 29.78 36.58 -7.15
CA GLY A 208 31.00 36.55 -7.96
C GLY A 208 31.40 35.16 -8.45
N ILE A 209 30.44 34.26 -8.72
CA ILE A 209 30.73 32.87 -9.08
C ILE A 209 31.09 32.80 -10.58
N SER A 210 32.36 32.53 -10.87
CA SER A 210 32.88 32.32 -12.23
C SER A 210 32.89 30.85 -12.69
N GLU A 211 32.97 29.90 -11.76
CA GLU A 211 33.09 28.47 -12.03
C GLU A 211 32.58 27.60 -10.86
N GLY A 212 32.50 26.28 -11.06
CA GLY A 212 32.26 25.32 -9.98
C GLY A 212 30.79 25.22 -9.55
N PHE A 213 30.56 24.88 -8.29
CA PHE A 213 29.19 24.67 -7.79
C PHE A 213 28.39 25.98 -7.74
N ILE A 214 27.14 25.94 -8.23
CA ILE A 214 26.21 27.08 -8.22
C ILE A 214 25.78 27.41 -6.79
N LEU A 215 25.32 26.40 -6.05
CA LEU A 215 24.90 26.57 -4.66
C LEU A 215 26.12 26.50 -3.73
N ARG A 216 26.45 27.64 -3.11
CA ARG A 216 27.56 27.80 -2.16
C ARG A 216 27.07 28.25 -0.79
N GLY A 217 27.84 27.96 0.25
CA GLY A 217 27.61 28.49 1.59
C GLY A 217 28.05 29.95 1.69
N VAL A 218 27.63 30.63 2.76
CA VAL A 218 28.08 31.98 3.11
C VAL A 218 28.50 31.97 4.59
N THR A 219 29.71 32.43 4.91
CA THR A 219 30.31 32.39 6.27
C THR A 219 29.67 33.43 7.19
N ALA A 220 30.12 33.49 8.46
CA ALA A 220 29.70 34.54 9.39
C ALA A 220 30.10 35.95 8.91
N GLY A 221 31.30 36.09 8.32
CA GLY A 221 31.83 37.34 7.77
C GLY A 221 31.34 37.69 6.35
N GLY A 222 30.41 36.92 5.79
CA GLY A 222 29.82 37.19 4.46
C GLY A 222 30.55 36.53 3.28
N GLU A 223 31.67 35.86 3.49
CA GLU A 223 32.45 35.20 2.43
C GLU A 223 31.70 34.01 1.82
N VAL A 224 31.90 33.75 0.54
CA VAL A 224 31.25 32.65 -0.19
C VAL A 224 32.15 31.40 -0.19
N THR A 225 31.63 30.25 0.24
CA THR A 225 32.41 29.00 0.32
C THR A 225 32.55 28.31 -1.04
N GLY A 226 33.42 27.31 -1.18
CA GLY A 226 33.55 26.52 -2.42
C GLY A 226 32.35 25.63 -2.78
N GLY A 227 31.30 25.55 -1.95
CA GLY A 227 30.11 24.72 -2.19
C GLY A 227 29.19 24.61 -0.97
N LEU A 228 27.95 24.16 -1.18
CA LEU A 228 26.92 24.00 -0.14
C LEU A 228 26.68 22.52 0.21
N GLY A 229 26.78 22.16 1.49
CA GLY A 229 26.54 20.78 1.91
C GLY A 229 25.05 20.39 1.95
N ALA A 230 24.69 19.15 1.58
CA ALA A 230 23.30 18.68 1.63
C ALA A 230 22.66 18.64 3.05
N ARG A 231 23.47 18.69 4.14
CA ARG A 231 22.97 18.95 5.51
C ARG A 231 22.66 20.44 5.74
N GLN A 232 23.44 21.33 5.12
CA GLN A 232 23.34 22.79 5.22
C GLN A 232 22.07 23.30 4.49
N PHE A 233 21.74 22.73 3.33
CA PHE A 233 20.44 22.92 2.65
C PHE A 233 19.26 22.73 3.63
N SER A 234 19.23 21.62 4.38
CA SER A 234 18.14 21.34 5.32
C SER A 234 18.11 22.29 6.52
N ARG A 235 19.27 22.80 6.96
CA ARG A 235 19.31 23.86 7.99
C ARG A 235 18.76 25.18 7.47
N ILE A 236 19.14 25.59 6.25
CA ILE A 236 18.62 26.80 5.60
C ILE A 236 17.10 26.77 5.53
N VAL A 237 16.53 25.68 5.00
CA VAL A 237 15.07 25.49 4.92
C VAL A 237 14.40 25.61 6.30
N ASN A 238 14.96 24.98 7.34
CA ASN A 238 14.39 25.06 8.69
C ASN A 238 14.50 26.47 9.30
N THR A 239 15.60 27.20 9.05
CA THR A 239 15.77 28.58 9.51
C THR A 239 14.80 29.55 8.82
N LEU A 240 14.60 29.41 7.51
CA LEU A 240 13.62 30.20 6.76
C LEU A 240 12.19 29.87 7.20
N ALA A 241 11.90 28.59 7.45
CA ALA A 241 10.60 28.16 7.95
C ALA A 241 10.29 28.71 9.35
N LEU A 242 11.28 28.76 10.25
CA LEU A 242 11.15 29.41 11.56
C LEU A 242 10.90 30.92 11.42
N ARG A 243 11.66 31.60 10.55
CA ARG A 243 11.47 33.04 10.24
C ARG A 243 10.11 33.34 9.63
N ALA A 244 9.58 32.46 8.79
CA ALA A 244 8.26 32.56 8.19
C ALA A 244 7.10 32.24 9.17
N GLY A 245 7.38 32.01 10.45
CA GLY A 245 6.37 31.79 11.49
C GLY A 245 5.68 30.43 11.43
N LEU A 246 6.35 29.37 10.99
CA LEU A 246 5.77 28.02 10.94
C LEU A 246 5.89 27.31 12.29
N GLY A 247 4.77 26.72 12.73
CA GLY A 247 4.68 26.05 14.04
C GLY A 247 5.59 24.81 14.17
N PRO A 248 5.91 24.40 15.41
CA PRO A 248 6.93 23.38 15.70
C PRO A 248 6.64 22.02 15.04
N GLU A 249 5.37 21.61 14.90
CA GLU A 249 5.02 20.35 14.23
C GLU A 249 5.30 20.36 12.71
N ILE A 250 5.26 21.54 12.08
CA ILE A 250 5.67 21.70 10.67
C ILE A 250 7.20 21.68 10.59
N LEU A 251 7.91 22.31 11.52
CA LEU A 251 9.38 22.30 11.58
C LEU A 251 9.96 20.88 11.83
N LYS A 252 9.22 19.99 12.51
CA LYS A 252 9.56 18.55 12.64
C LYS A 252 9.37 17.75 11.35
N THR A 253 8.58 18.24 10.39
CA THR A 253 8.13 17.47 9.21
C THR A 253 8.53 18.07 7.85
N ILE A 254 8.97 19.32 7.81
CA ILE A 254 9.65 19.94 6.67
C ILE A 254 11.04 19.30 6.46
N SER A 255 11.48 19.16 5.21
CA SER A 255 12.75 18.49 4.89
C SER A 255 13.28 18.87 3.50
N GLY A 256 14.46 18.36 3.13
CA GLY A 256 15.02 18.52 1.78
C GLY A 256 14.27 17.83 0.63
N ASN A 257 13.06 17.29 0.88
CA ASN A 257 12.11 16.84 -0.13
C ASN A 257 10.82 17.69 -0.17
N SER A 258 10.63 18.64 0.74
CA SER A 258 9.36 19.39 0.88
C SER A 258 8.93 20.14 -0.38
N MET A 259 9.88 20.75 -1.06
CA MET A 259 9.67 21.44 -2.34
C MET A 259 9.24 20.47 -3.43
N ARG A 260 9.84 19.27 -3.50
CA ARG A 260 9.45 18.20 -4.44
C ARG A 260 8.01 17.71 -4.22
N VAL A 261 7.54 17.70 -2.97
CA VAL A 261 6.17 17.26 -2.65
C VAL A 261 5.17 18.36 -2.98
N GLY A 262 5.46 19.61 -2.60
CA GLY A 262 4.59 20.75 -2.88
C GLY A 262 4.45 21.02 -4.37
N ALA A 263 5.55 21.25 -5.09
CA ALA A 263 5.52 21.49 -6.53
C ALA A 263 4.85 20.36 -7.34
N ALA A 264 4.91 19.11 -6.86
CA ALA A 264 4.19 17.99 -7.48
C ALA A 264 2.67 17.99 -7.19
N GLN A 265 2.23 18.63 -6.10
CA GLN A 265 0.82 18.91 -5.81
C GLN A 265 0.35 20.12 -6.63
N ASP A 266 1.09 21.25 -6.61
CA ASP A 266 0.75 22.46 -7.36
C ASP A 266 0.62 22.18 -8.88
N LEU A 267 1.52 21.39 -9.45
CA LEU A 267 1.44 20.97 -10.87
C LEU A 267 0.18 20.12 -11.17
N LEU A 268 -0.27 19.28 -10.24
CA LEU A 268 -1.48 18.49 -10.43
C LEU A 268 -2.75 19.36 -10.28
N GLU A 269 -2.76 20.31 -9.35
CA GLU A 269 -3.84 21.31 -9.23
C GLU A 269 -3.93 22.21 -10.48
N GLN A 270 -2.80 22.42 -11.17
CA GLN A 270 -2.71 23.05 -12.50
C GLN A 270 -3.08 22.11 -13.68
N GLY A 271 -3.48 20.87 -13.41
CA GLY A 271 -3.93 19.91 -14.43
C GLY A 271 -2.83 19.14 -15.16
N ALA A 272 -1.56 19.21 -14.72
CA ALA A 272 -0.48 18.46 -15.34
C ALA A 272 -0.66 16.95 -15.13
N THR A 273 -0.45 16.15 -16.18
CA THR A 273 -0.59 14.70 -16.11
C THR A 273 0.49 14.07 -15.23
N LEU A 274 0.17 12.91 -14.65
CA LEU A 274 1.11 12.13 -13.83
C LEU A 274 2.44 11.84 -14.56
N VAL A 275 2.40 11.64 -15.88
CA VAL A 275 3.59 11.40 -16.71
C VAL A 275 4.47 12.65 -16.80
N GLN A 276 3.89 13.83 -17.03
CA GLN A 276 4.63 15.10 -17.05
C GLN A 276 5.30 15.39 -15.70
N ILE A 277 4.60 15.12 -14.58
CA ILE A 277 5.16 15.29 -13.23
C ILE A 277 6.27 14.25 -12.95
N MET A 278 6.08 12.98 -13.36
CA MET A 278 7.10 11.93 -13.28
C MET A 278 8.38 12.31 -14.04
N GLN A 279 8.24 12.85 -15.25
CA GLN A 279 9.35 13.33 -16.08
C GLN A 279 10.05 14.55 -15.43
N LYS A 280 9.30 15.59 -15.05
CA LYS A 280 9.86 16.84 -14.51
C LYS A 280 10.60 16.64 -13.18
N GLY A 281 10.21 15.68 -12.34
CA GLY A 281 10.91 15.39 -11.06
C GLY A 281 11.80 14.14 -11.04
N GLY A 282 11.88 13.36 -12.11
CA GLY A 282 12.67 12.12 -12.14
C GLY A 282 12.15 11.04 -11.18
N TRP A 283 10.90 10.60 -11.40
CA TRP A 283 10.27 9.46 -10.71
C TRP A 283 10.01 8.30 -11.68
N GLU A 284 10.64 7.16 -11.45
CA GLU A 284 10.41 5.91 -12.20
C GLU A 284 9.09 5.20 -11.84
N LYS A 285 8.57 5.44 -10.62
CA LYS A 285 7.48 4.64 -10.03
C LYS A 285 6.31 5.51 -9.58
N THR A 286 5.15 5.29 -10.21
CA THR A 286 3.87 5.96 -9.95
C THR A 286 3.45 5.95 -8.48
N ASP A 287 3.71 4.84 -7.76
CA ASP A 287 3.41 4.69 -6.32
C ASP A 287 4.03 5.79 -5.44
N THR A 288 5.17 6.36 -5.84
CA THR A 288 5.82 7.45 -5.07
C THR A 288 5.03 8.76 -5.18
N LEU A 289 4.45 9.02 -6.35
CA LEU A 289 3.64 10.21 -6.60
C LEU A 289 2.23 10.06 -6.01
N ARG A 290 1.59 8.88 -6.12
CA ARG A 290 0.30 8.60 -5.46
C ARG A 290 0.34 8.94 -3.96
N ARG A 291 1.45 8.60 -3.29
CA ARG A 291 1.71 8.90 -1.87
C ARG A 291 1.95 10.38 -1.52
N TYR A 292 2.17 11.25 -2.50
CA TYR A 292 2.13 12.71 -2.29
C TYR A 292 0.71 13.26 -2.40
N LEU A 293 -0.16 12.61 -3.18
CA LEU A 293 -1.58 12.99 -3.32
C LEU A 293 -2.41 12.55 -2.10
N GLU A 294 -2.06 11.42 -1.49
CA GLU A 294 -2.62 10.89 -0.23
C GLU A 294 -2.59 11.86 0.98
N ARG A 295 -1.97 13.04 0.84
CA ARG A 295 -1.52 13.87 1.97
C ARG A 295 -2.12 15.28 2.10
N LEU A 296 -3.25 15.54 1.45
CA LEU A 296 -3.99 16.81 1.62
C LEU A 296 -4.64 17.03 3.01
N ARG A 297 -4.39 16.14 4.00
CA ARG A 297 -4.16 16.42 5.45
C ARG A 297 -3.65 15.15 6.17
N SER A 298 -3.40 15.16 7.50
CA SER A 298 -2.59 14.14 8.25
C SER A 298 -2.95 14.07 9.77
N PRO A 299 -2.35 13.22 10.64
CA PRO A 299 -2.57 11.75 10.69
C PRO A 299 -2.61 11.07 12.12
N GLY A 300 -3.15 9.84 12.23
CA GLY A 300 -2.85 8.86 13.31
C GLY A 300 -3.94 7.78 13.57
N MET A 301 -3.83 6.81 14.50
CA MET A 301 -2.68 5.98 14.96
C MET A 301 -3.10 4.86 15.97
N VAL A 302 -2.91 3.55 15.66
CA VAL A 302 -2.75 2.38 16.62
C VAL A 302 -3.95 1.98 17.53
N ARG A 303 -4.23 0.72 17.96
CA ARG A 303 -3.86 -0.68 17.52
C ARG A 303 -5.14 -1.57 17.34
N GLU A 304 -5.63 -2.58 18.11
CA GLU A 304 -5.22 -3.53 19.19
C GLU A 304 -6.24 -4.73 19.24
N GLU A 305 -5.93 -5.93 19.80
CA GLU A 305 -6.82 -7.13 19.87
C GLU A 305 -6.50 -8.05 21.10
N PRO A 306 -7.44 -8.85 21.68
CA PRO A 306 -7.20 -9.84 22.76
C PRO A 306 -7.41 -11.34 22.40
N GLU A 307 -7.02 -12.25 23.32
CA GLU A 307 -7.04 -13.74 23.27
C GLU A 307 -8.45 -14.38 23.39
N GLY A 308 -8.69 -15.70 23.29
CA GLY A 308 -7.84 -16.88 22.99
C GLY A 308 -8.03 -18.01 24.04
N ASP A 309 -8.25 -19.27 23.61
CA ASP A 309 -8.28 -20.46 24.51
C ASP A 309 -8.14 -21.80 23.74
N THR A 310 -7.81 -22.92 24.42
CA THR A 310 -7.42 -24.21 23.77
C THR A 310 -7.91 -25.49 24.46
N VAL A 311 -7.99 -26.58 23.68
CA VAL A 311 -8.14 -27.98 24.15
C VAL A 311 -7.19 -28.87 23.31
N ARG A 312 -6.63 -29.92 23.91
CA ARG A 312 -5.59 -30.81 23.33
C ARG A 312 -6.17 -31.99 22.55
N GLU A 313 -5.50 -32.39 21.47
CA GLU A 313 -5.76 -33.63 20.72
C GLU A 313 -4.51 -33.97 19.86
N SER A 314 -4.39 -35.21 19.34
CA SER A 314 -3.18 -35.94 18.84
C SER A 314 -1.95 -35.17 18.30
N ALA A 315 -0.76 -35.80 18.35
CA ALA A 315 0.53 -35.20 17.97
C ALA A 315 0.58 -34.47 16.60
N ALA A 316 -0.15 -34.94 15.57
CA ALA A 316 -0.26 -34.22 14.29
C ALA A 316 -1.10 -32.94 14.39
N ARG A 317 -2.13 -32.94 15.25
CA ARG A 317 -2.87 -31.73 15.64
C ARG A 317 -2.03 -30.82 16.53
N ASP A 318 -1.19 -31.33 17.43
CA ASP A 318 -0.25 -30.52 18.22
C ASP A 318 0.76 -29.76 17.30
N ILE A 319 1.32 -30.43 16.28
CA ILE A 319 2.16 -29.78 15.26
C ILE A 319 1.36 -28.70 14.50
N LEU A 320 0.09 -28.97 14.16
CA LEU A 320 -0.82 -27.98 13.58
C LEU A 320 -1.10 -26.80 14.54
N LEU A 321 -1.26 -27.04 15.85
CA LEU A 321 -1.42 -25.98 16.86
C LEU A 321 -0.18 -25.07 16.88
N GLN A 322 1.02 -25.68 16.91
CA GLN A 322 2.29 -24.94 16.90
C GLN A 322 2.47 -24.11 15.62
N ALA A 323 2.22 -24.69 14.45
CA ALA A 323 2.31 -23.99 13.17
C ALA A 323 1.25 -22.87 13.03
N ILE A 324 0.04 -23.05 13.58
CA ILE A 324 -0.98 -21.98 13.64
C ILE A 324 -0.55 -20.86 14.59
N GLY A 325 0.00 -21.18 15.77
CA GLY A 325 0.52 -20.19 16.71
C GLY A 325 1.67 -19.36 16.13
N GLN A 326 2.60 -19.98 15.39
CA GLN A 326 3.62 -19.24 14.64
C GLN A 326 3.03 -18.24 13.63
N MET A 327 1.90 -18.60 12.99
CA MET A 327 1.19 -17.74 12.03
C MET A 327 0.42 -16.56 12.68
N GLU A 328 0.28 -16.53 14.00
CA GLU A 328 -0.42 -15.45 14.72
C GLU A 328 0.33 -14.11 14.61
N GLY A 329 -0.43 -13.02 14.72
CA GLY A 329 0.00 -11.68 14.35
C GLY A 329 0.20 -11.48 12.82
N ALA A 330 0.77 -12.45 12.11
CA ALA A 330 1.07 -12.35 10.67
C ALA A 330 -0.17 -12.54 9.78
N TYR A 331 -0.93 -13.62 9.96
CA TYR A 331 -2.13 -13.90 9.15
C TYR A 331 -3.42 -13.38 9.81
N ALA A 332 -4.49 -13.19 9.03
CA ALA A 332 -5.76 -12.75 9.57
C ALA A 332 -6.47 -13.89 10.33
N PRO A 333 -7.21 -13.65 11.44
CA PRO A 333 -7.87 -14.72 12.20
C PRO A 333 -8.82 -15.61 11.36
N ALA A 334 -9.48 -15.02 10.36
CA ALA A 334 -10.31 -15.76 9.41
C ALA A 334 -9.52 -16.62 8.40
N THR A 335 -8.23 -16.35 8.20
CA THR A 335 -7.29 -17.21 7.47
C THR A 335 -6.80 -18.32 8.36
N LEU A 336 -6.38 -18.02 9.60
CA LEU A 336 -5.95 -19.02 10.59
C LEU A 336 -7.03 -20.08 10.82
N LYS A 337 -8.27 -19.67 11.13
CA LYS A 337 -9.40 -20.60 11.28
C LYS A 337 -9.68 -21.45 10.02
N ALA A 338 -9.45 -20.90 8.83
CA ALA A 338 -9.62 -21.63 7.58
C ALA A 338 -8.46 -22.60 7.29
N TYR A 339 -7.24 -22.25 7.67
CA TYR A 339 -6.05 -23.12 7.52
C TYR A 339 -6.15 -24.29 8.50
N ARG A 340 -6.41 -24.00 9.78
CA ARG A 340 -6.78 -24.96 10.82
C ARG A 340 -7.84 -25.95 10.32
N SER A 341 -9.03 -25.46 9.96
CA SER A 341 -10.15 -26.32 9.56
C SER A 341 -9.91 -27.12 8.27
N ASN A 342 -9.18 -26.56 7.29
CA ASN A 342 -8.76 -27.32 6.10
C ASN A 342 -7.75 -28.44 6.42
N MET A 343 -6.95 -28.27 7.48
CA MET A 343 -5.92 -29.23 7.87
C MET A 343 -6.44 -30.28 8.86
N GLU A 344 -7.36 -29.91 9.76
CA GLU A 344 -8.16 -30.85 10.57
C GLU A 344 -8.94 -31.83 9.67
N GLU A 345 -9.51 -31.34 8.55
CA GLU A 345 -10.16 -32.16 7.52
C GLU A 345 -9.20 -33.11 6.78
N PHE A 346 -7.93 -32.70 6.60
CA PHE A 346 -6.89 -33.56 5.99
C PHE A 346 -6.35 -34.59 6.99
N ILE A 347 -6.12 -34.20 8.24
CA ILE A 347 -5.72 -35.10 9.32
C ILE A 347 -6.78 -36.19 9.50
N GLY A 348 -8.07 -35.83 9.57
CA GLY A 348 -9.16 -36.80 9.68
C GLY A 348 -9.25 -37.79 8.49
N PHE A 349 -8.95 -37.34 7.26
CA PHE A 349 -8.84 -38.23 6.10
C PHE A 349 -7.65 -39.18 6.22
N CYS A 350 -6.47 -38.69 6.60
CA CYS A 350 -5.31 -39.55 6.81
C CYS A 350 -5.55 -40.57 7.94
N GLU A 351 -6.20 -40.15 9.03
CA GLU A 351 -6.58 -41.04 10.14
C GLU A 351 -7.60 -42.11 9.73
N SER A 352 -8.56 -41.81 8.82
CA SER A 352 -9.49 -42.82 8.30
C SER A 352 -8.85 -43.80 7.31
N GLU A 353 -7.83 -43.38 6.56
CA GLU A 353 -7.11 -44.20 5.58
C GLU A 353 -5.87 -44.93 6.17
N GLY A 354 -5.55 -44.72 7.45
CA GLY A 354 -4.35 -45.28 8.09
C GLY A 354 -3.03 -44.67 7.59
N LEU A 355 -3.07 -43.43 7.09
CA LEU A 355 -1.94 -42.71 6.49
C LEU A 355 -1.35 -41.67 7.46
N GLU A 356 -0.06 -41.37 7.31
CA GLU A 356 0.60 -40.32 8.09
C GLU A 356 0.25 -38.91 7.56
N PRO A 357 -0.30 -38.00 8.38
CA PRO A 357 -0.74 -36.67 7.94
C PRO A 357 0.38 -35.62 7.90
N LEU A 358 1.44 -35.79 8.71
CA LEU A 358 2.54 -34.85 8.92
C LEU A 358 3.79 -35.65 9.34
N PRO A 359 4.81 -35.85 8.48
CA PRO A 359 4.89 -35.39 7.08
C PRO A 359 4.12 -36.29 6.10
N ALA A 360 3.10 -35.76 5.43
CA ALA A 360 2.44 -36.45 4.33
C ALA A 360 3.29 -36.44 3.04
N CYS A 361 3.12 -37.44 2.18
CA CYS A 361 3.71 -37.46 0.84
C CYS A 361 2.75 -36.89 -0.23
N SER A 362 3.27 -36.60 -1.43
CA SER A 362 2.47 -36.05 -2.53
C SER A 362 1.33 -36.97 -2.99
N ARG A 363 1.46 -38.29 -2.85
CA ARG A 363 0.40 -39.25 -3.18
C ARG A 363 -0.78 -39.16 -2.21
N THR A 364 -0.52 -39.04 -0.90
CA THR A 364 -1.56 -38.83 0.13
C THR A 364 -2.35 -37.55 -0.12
N VAL A 365 -1.64 -36.46 -0.44
CA VAL A 365 -2.28 -35.17 -0.79
C VAL A 365 -3.06 -35.26 -2.11
N ALA A 366 -2.54 -35.95 -3.12
CA ALA A 366 -3.25 -36.18 -4.38
C ALA A 366 -4.57 -36.95 -4.17
N ALA A 367 -4.56 -38.04 -3.38
CA ALA A 367 -5.74 -38.83 -3.07
C ALA A 367 -6.82 -38.00 -2.37
N PHE A 368 -6.46 -37.25 -1.31
CA PHE A 368 -7.37 -36.34 -0.61
C PHE A 368 -8.07 -35.35 -1.55
N LEU A 369 -7.31 -34.70 -2.44
CA LEU A 369 -7.85 -33.69 -3.35
C LEU A 369 -8.77 -34.30 -4.43
N LEU A 370 -8.55 -35.56 -4.81
CA LEU A 370 -9.43 -36.32 -5.72
C LEU A 370 -10.74 -36.73 -5.02
N MET A 371 -10.68 -37.28 -3.80
CA MET A 371 -11.87 -37.59 -2.98
C MET A 371 -12.78 -36.36 -2.82
N LEU A 372 -12.19 -35.18 -2.54
CA LEU A 372 -12.95 -33.93 -2.42
C LEU A 372 -13.59 -33.47 -3.75
N SER A 373 -12.99 -33.83 -4.89
CA SER A 373 -13.55 -33.59 -6.23
C SER A 373 -14.75 -34.49 -6.52
N GLU A 374 -14.77 -35.69 -5.96
CA GLU A 374 -15.86 -36.67 -6.08
C GLU A 374 -17.01 -36.36 -5.12
N HIS A 375 -16.71 -35.87 -3.92
CA HIS A 375 -17.68 -35.21 -3.02
C HIS A 375 -18.17 -33.83 -3.52
N GLY A 376 -17.84 -33.44 -4.77
CA GLY A 376 -18.42 -32.29 -5.44
C GLY A 376 -17.93 -30.92 -5.00
N LEU A 377 -16.81 -30.83 -4.25
CA LEU A 377 -16.26 -29.54 -3.85
C LEU A 377 -15.66 -28.82 -5.06
N SER A 378 -15.94 -27.51 -5.20
CA SER A 378 -15.38 -26.74 -6.31
C SER A 378 -13.84 -26.75 -6.32
N SER A 379 -13.22 -26.73 -7.50
CA SER A 379 -11.76 -26.66 -7.67
C SER A 379 -11.11 -25.50 -6.91
N LYS A 380 -11.84 -24.38 -6.71
CA LYS A 380 -11.46 -23.21 -5.91
C LYS A 380 -11.49 -23.45 -4.39
N THR A 381 -12.29 -24.41 -3.92
CA THR A 381 -12.31 -24.88 -2.53
C THR A 381 -11.18 -25.86 -2.30
N ILE A 382 -11.03 -26.86 -3.17
CA ILE A 382 -9.98 -27.89 -3.13
C ILE A 382 -8.59 -27.23 -3.12
N ARG A 383 -8.34 -26.24 -4.00
CA ARG A 383 -7.07 -25.50 -4.03
C ARG A 383 -6.70 -24.85 -2.67
N LYS A 384 -7.67 -24.40 -1.88
CA LYS A 384 -7.39 -23.79 -0.56
C LYS A 384 -6.87 -24.81 0.45
N ARG A 385 -7.38 -26.05 0.41
CA ARG A 385 -6.94 -27.14 1.28
C ARG A 385 -5.50 -27.52 0.94
N CYS A 386 -5.22 -27.73 -0.35
CA CYS A 386 -3.86 -27.85 -0.90
C CYS A 386 -2.90 -26.70 -0.45
N THR A 387 -3.38 -25.44 -0.43
CA THR A 387 -2.58 -24.29 0.06
C THR A 387 -2.37 -24.31 1.59
N ALA A 388 -3.32 -24.80 2.38
CA ALA A 388 -3.16 -24.96 3.83
C ALA A 388 -2.17 -26.09 4.15
N ILE A 389 -2.28 -27.23 3.48
CA ILE A 389 -1.36 -28.38 3.61
C ILE A 389 0.07 -27.95 3.32
N SER A 390 0.32 -27.27 2.19
CA SER A 390 1.61 -26.66 1.83
C SER A 390 2.17 -25.77 2.94
N ALA A 391 1.36 -24.82 3.43
CA ALA A 391 1.79 -23.84 4.43
C ALA A 391 2.09 -24.44 5.81
N ILE A 392 1.34 -25.46 6.24
CA ILE A 392 1.58 -26.15 7.53
C ILE A 392 2.82 -27.03 7.44
N HIS A 393 3.01 -27.78 6.35
CA HIS A 393 4.22 -28.61 6.17
C HIS A 393 5.50 -27.77 6.19
N GLN A 394 5.55 -26.70 5.38
CA GLN A 394 6.73 -25.83 5.28
C GLN A 394 7.10 -25.16 6.62
N LEU A 395 6.11 -24.75 7.44
CA LEU A 395 6.37 -24.14 8.75
C LEU A 395 6.68 -25.16 9.85
N SER A 396 6.28 -26.41 9.67
CA SER A 396 6.66 -27.53 10.55
C SER A 396 8.07 -28.09 10.23
N GLY A 397 8.81 -27.47 9.30
CA GLY A 397 10.14 -27.92 8.88
C GLY A 397 10.15 -29.07 7.86
N PHE A 398 8.98 -29.46 7.32
CA PHE A 398 8.85 -30.53 6.34
C PHE A 398 8.88 -29.99 4.90
N GLY A 399 9.25 -30.85 3.94
CA GLY A 399 9.10 -30.57 2.51
C GLY A 399 7.63 -30.40 2.11
N ASP A 400 7.36 -29.80 0.94
CA ASP A 400 5.99 -29.49 0.49
C ASP A 400 5.38 -30.60 -0.40
N PRO A 401 4.50 -31.47 0.14
CA PRO A 401 3.82 -32.50 -0.67
C PRO A 401 2.78 -31.93 -1.63
N ALA A 402 2.28 -30.72 -1.40
CA ALA A 402 1.34 -30.05 -2.29
C ALA A 402 2.04 -29.43 -3.53
N GLY A 403 3.34 -29.15 -3.44
CA GLY A 403 4.22 -28.89 -4.58
C GLY A 403 4.61 -30.13 -5.40
N GLY A 404 4.39 -31.33 -4.87
CA GLY A 404 4.79 -32.61 -5.47
C GLY A 404 4.13 -32.93 -6.82
N ALA A 405 4.72 -33.90 -7.54
CA ALA A 405 4.29 -34.26 -8.89
C ALA A 405 2.84 -34.78 -8.93
N ASP A 406 2.49 -35.72 -8.04
CA ASP A 406 1.15 -36.30 -7.96
C ASP A 406 0.09 -35.23 -7.66
N THR A 407 0.35 -34.36 -6.68
CA THR A 407 -0.57 -33.25 -6.35
C THR A 407 -0.78 -32.30 -7.51
N ARG A 408 0.26 -31.99 -8.29
CA ARG A 408 0.16 -31.16 -9.50
C ARG A 408 -0.64 -31.85 -10.61
N LEU A 409 -0.54 -33.17 -10.76
CA LEU A 409 -1.34 -33.95 -11.71
C LEU A 409 -2.81 -34.06 -11.27
N ALA A 410 -3.07 -34.37 -10.00
CA ALA A 410 -4.42 -34.41 -9.43
C ALA A 410 -5.12 -33.04 -9.57
N MET A 411 -4.46 -31.94 -9.18
CA MET A 411 -5.02 -30.59 -9.37
C MET A 411 -5.26 -30.24 -10.84
N ARG A 412 -4.43 -30.73 -11.77
CA ARG A 412 -4.67 -30.56 -13.23
C ARG A 412 -5.94 -31.32 -13.66
N SER A 413 -6.09 -32.58 -13.28
CA SER A 413 -7.29 -33.38 -13.55
C SER A 413 -8.56 -32.72 -13.01
N ILE A 414 -8.51 -32.23 -11.76
CA ILE A 414 -9.61 -31.53 -11.10
C ILE A 414 -9.98 -30.22 -11.83
N TYR A 415 -9.01 -29.48 -12.37
CA TYR A 415 -9.28 -28.31 -13.22
C TYR A 415 -9.90 -28.67 -14.57
N THR A 416 -9.57 -29.83 -15.15
CA THR A 416 -10.22 -30.34 -16.38
C THR A 416 -11.66 -30.79 -16.09
N LYS A 417 -11.89 -31.57 -15.03
CA LYS A 417 -13.21 -32.12 -14.66
C LYS A 417 -14.20 -31.06 -14.17
N LEU A 418 -13.76 -30.11 -13.34
CA LEU A 418 -14.64 -29.13 -12.67
C LEU A 418 -14.50 -27.70 -13.22
N GLY A 419 -13.58 -27.47 -14.16
CA GLY A 419 -13.25 -26.13 -14.65
C GLY A 419 -12.59 -25.23 -13.59
N ARG A 420 -12.39 -23.97 -13.98
CA ARG A 420 -11.77 -22.91 -13.14
C ARG A 420 -12.60 -21.63 -13.02
N GLN A 421 -13.70 -21.51 -13.76
CA GLN A 421 -14.57 -20.33 -13.74
C GLN A 421 -15.27 -20.20 -12.39
N SER A 422 -15.33 -18.99 -11.82
CA SER A 422 -16.12 -18.73 -10.61
C SER A 422 -17.38 -17.96 -10.93
N LYS A 423 -18.53 -18.42 -10.40
CA LYS A 423 -19.81 -17.72 -10.50
C LYS A 423 -19.69 -16.32 -9.87
N GLN A 424 -19.87 -15.30 -10.70
CA GLN A 424 -19.91 -13.89 -10.32
C GLN A 424 -21.23 -13.56 -9.59
N ALA A 425 -21.24 -12.52 -8.76
CA ALA A 425 -22.48 -11.98 -8.20
C ALA A 425 -23.23 -11.14 -9.25
N TYR A 426 -24.56 -11.20 -9.28
CA TYR A 426 -25.38 -10.30 -10.11
C TYR A 426 -25.14 -8.85 -9.68
N GLY A 427 -24.94 -7.92 -10.62
CA GLY A 427 -24.67 -6.51 -10.33
C GLY A 427 -25.91 -5.76 -9.85
N ILE A 428 -25.78 -4.89 -8.85
CA ILE A 428 -26.80 -3.86 -8.56
C ILE A 428 -26.31 -2.59 -9.26
N THR A 429 -26.81 -2.36 -10.47
CA THR A 429 -26.52 -1.15 -11.27
C THR A 429 -27.33 0.06 -10.81
N ARG A 430 -27.02 1.28 -11.27
CA ARG A 430 -27.75 2.51 -10.88
C ARG A 430 -29.28 2.38 -11.00
N PRO A 431 -29.88 1.86 -12.10
CA PRO A 431 -31.34 1.70 -12.19
C PRO A 431 -31.91 0.67 -11.21
N MET A 432 -31.15 -0.38 -10.88
CA MET A 432 -31.54 -1.37 -9.86
C MET A 432 -31.48 -0.76 -8.45
N LEU A 433 -30.41 -0.01 -8.16
CA LEU A 433 -30.24 0.74 -6.92
C LEU A 433 -31.41 1.70 -6.70
N GLU A 434 -31.78 2.51 -7.70
CA GLU A 434 -32.87 3.49 -7.56
C GLU A 434 -34.23 2.84 -7.28
N ARG A 435 -34.53 1.70 -7.91
CA ARG A 435 -35.71 0.89 -7.56
C ARG A 435 -35.63 0.39 -6.11
N MET A 436 -34.46 -0.05 -5.63
CA MET A 436 -34.25 -0.47 -4.24
C MET A 436 -34.35 0.69 -3.23
N LEU A 437 -33.88 1.89 -3.60
CA LEU A 437 -33.96 3.10 -2.78
C LEU A 437 -35.40 3.60 -2.62
N ARG A 438 -36.25 3.48 -3.65
CA ARG A 438 -37.71 3.70 -3.51
C ARG A 438 -38.38 2.69 -2.56
N GLY A 439 -37.73 1.57 -2.27
CA GLY A 439 -38.16 0.60 -1.26
C GLY A 439 -37.78 0.95 0.18
N CYS A 440 -36.90 1.93 0.41
CA CYS A 440 -36.54 2.40 1.76
C CYS A 440 -37.65 3.27 2.35
N GLY A 441 -38.09 2.96 3.58
CA GLY A 441 -39.05 3.80 4.32
C GLY A 441 -38.40 5.04 4.94
N GLY A 442 -39.23 5.95 5.44
CA GLY A 442 -38.79 7.04 6.34
C GLY A 442 -38.57 6.58 7.78
N ASP A 443 -38.80 5.30 8.09
CA ASP A 443 -38.55 4.70 9.39
C ASP A 443 -37.04 4.51 9.64
N LEU A 444 -36.65 4.31 10.91
CA LEU A 444 -35.25 4.18 11.30
C LEU A 444 -34.50 3.05 10.55
N ARG A 445 -35.19 1.97 10.16
CA ARG A 445 -34.58 0.89 9.35
C ARG A 445 -34.49 1.27 7.88
N GLY A 446 -35.48 1.96 7.34
CA GLY A 446 -35.46 2.53 5.99
C GLY A 446 -34.34 3.54 5.78
N LEU A 447 -34.14 4.46 6.74
CA LEU A 447 -33.01 5.41 6.73
C LEU A 447 -31.65 4.69 6.73
N ARG A 448 -31.47 3.70 7.61
CA ARG A 448 -30.27 2.83 7.65
C ARG A 448 -30.05 2.14 6.32
N ASP A 449 -31.11 1.54 5.77
CA ASP A 449 -31.05 0.83 4.49
C ASP A 449 -30.66 1.76 3.33
N ARG A 450 -31.24 2.98 3.25
CA ARG A 450 -30.88 3.99 2.24
C ARG A 450 -29.40 4.38 2.36
N ALA A 451 -28.93 4.70 3.57
CA ALA A 451 -27.55 5.05 3.83
C ALA A 451 -26.57 3.91 3.45
N LEU A 452 -26.87 2.66 3.84
CA LEU A 452 -26.07 1.49 3.48
C LEU A 452 -26.03 1.24 1.97
N LEU A 453 -27.17 1.34 1.26
CA LEU A 453 -27.23 1.11 -0.18
C LEU A 453 -26.34 2.11 -0.94
N LEU A 454 -26.48 3.41 -0.65
CA LEU A 454 -25.71 4.48 -1.28
C LEU A 454 -24.21 4.36 -0.95
N LEU A 455 -23.86 4.23 0.34
CA LEU A 455 -22.47 4.09 0.78
C LEU A 455 -21.80 2.87 0.13
N ALA A 456 -22.51 1.75 -0.03
CA ALA A 456 -21.97 0.54 -0.64
C ALA A 456 -21.79 0.62 -2.16
N TYR A 457 -22.69 1.31 -2.86
CA TYR A 457 -22.59 1.57 -4.29
C TYR A 457 -21.47 2.58 -4.59
N ASP A 458 -21.48 3.72 -3.89
CA ASP A 458 -20.57 4.84 -4.16
C ASP A 458 -19.11 4.55 -3.75
N THR A 459 -18.86 3.86 -2.64
CA THR A 459 -17.48 3.52 -2.24
C THR A 459 -16.96 2.21 -2.85
N LEU A 460 -17.86 1.43 -3.47
CA LEU A 460 -17.63 0.06 -3.93
C LEU A 460 -16.91 -0.82 -2.88
N ARG A 461 -17.08 -0.61 -1.57
CA ARG A 461 -16.34 -1.38 -0.54
C ARG A 461 -16.94 -2.76 -0.25
N ARG A 462 -16.13 -3.65 0.33
CA ARG A 462 -16.55 -5.02 0.69
C ARG A 462 -17.38 -4.98 1.98
N ARG A 463 -18.29 -5.95 2.20
CA ARG A 463 -19.16 -5.99 3.40
C ARG A 463 -18.47 -5.81 4.76
N ARG A 464 -17.22 -6.26 4.94
CA ARG A 464 -16.47 -6.02 6.19
C ARG A 464 -15.96 -4.58 6.27
N GLU A 465 -15.48 -4.05 5.16
CA GLU A 465 -14.97 -2.68 5.04
C GLU A 465 -16.08 -1.65 5.28
N LEU A 466 -17.33 -1.94 4.85
CA LEU A 466 -18.49 -1.06 5.08
C LEU A 466 -18.93 -0.94 6.54
N VAL A 467 -18.80 -2.01 7.35
CA VAL A 467 -19.31 -2.02 8.73
C VAL A 467 -18.28 -1.60 9.78
N ILE A 468 -16.99 -1.55 9.41
CA ILE A 468 -15.91 -1.02 10.25
C ILE A 468 -15.66 0.48 10.04
N LEU A 469 -16.44 1.15 9.18
CA LEU A 469 -16.44 2.61 9.09
C LEU A 469 -17.05 3.19 10.37
N ARG A 470 -16.42 4.22 10.91
CA ARG A 470 -16.76 4.82 12.21
C ARG A 470 -17.21 6.27 12.02
N LEU A 471 -17.98 6.82 12.95
CA LEU A 471 -18.45 8.20 12.84
C LEU A 471 -17.31 9.21 13.02
N GLU A 472 -16.37 8.92 13.91
CA GLU A 472 -15.14 9.72 14.08
C GLU A 472 -14.18 9.67 12.86
N ASP A 473 -14.44 8.80 11.88
CA ASP A 473 -13.72 8.73 10.61
C ASP A 473 -14.40 9.52 9.47
N LEU A 474 -15.57 10.13 9.71
CA LEU A 474 -16.45 10.74 8.69
C LEU A 474 -16.44 12.29 8.76
N GLU A 475 -15.89 12.93 7.74
CA GLU A 475 -15.92 14.40 7.57
C GLU A 475 -16.99 14.81 6.54
N TYR A 476 -17.93 15.68 6.92
CA TYR A 476 -18.84 16.32 5.95
C TYR A 476 -18.18 17.49 5.23
N ARG A 477 -18.57 17.72 3.97
CA ARG A 477 -18.10 18.83 3.11
C ARG A 477 -19.27 19.40 2.30
N ASP A 478 -19.08 20.57 1.70
CA ASP A 478 -20.17 21.36 1.09
C ASP A 478 -20.99 20.61 0.02
N ARG A 479 -20.36 19.69 -0.72
CA ARG A 479 -21.02 18.82 -1.74
C ARG A 479 -20.74 17.33 -1.53
N GLY A 480 -20.65 16.87 -0.28
CA GLY A 480 -20.43 15.46 0.02
C GLY A 480 -19.82 15.18 1.39
N ALA A 481 -19.01 14.13 1.45
CA ALA A 481 -18.24 13.75 2.63
C ALA A 481 -16.99 12.95 2.25
N VAL A 482 -16.07 12.75 3.19
CA VAL A 482 -15.02 11.74 3.10
C VAL A 482 -15.05 10.85 4.34
N VAL A 483 -14.73 9.56 4.19
CA VAL A 483 -14.63 8.63 5.33
C VAL A 483 -13.37 7.77 5.27
N LEU A 484 -12.65 7.64 6.39
CA LEU A 484 -11.42 6.85 6.46
C LEU A 484 -11.72 5.36 6.65
N LEU A 485 -11.42 4.55 5.63
CA LEU A 485 -11.29 3.12 5.79
C LEU A 485 -9.91 2.79 6.38
N ARG A 486 -9.83 2.71 7.72
CA ARG A 486 -8.57 2.47 8.46
C ARG A 486 -7.79 1.22 8.04
N LYS A 487 -8.46 0.21 7.45
CA LYS A 487 -7.86 -1.07 7.03
C LYS A 487 -8.72 -1.75 5.96
N SER A 488 -8.11 -2.28 4.89
CA SER A 488 -8.82 -3.05 3.84
C SER A 488 -8.31 -4.49 3.73
N LYS A 489 -8.99 -5.36 2.97
CA LYS A 489 -8.47 -6.74 2.75
C LYS A 489 -7.14 -6.76 1.98
N THR A 490 -6.95 -5.81 1.07
CA THR A 490 -5.77 -5.71 0.19
C THR A 490 -4.66 -4.84 0.76
N ASP A 491 -4.98 -4.06 1.80
CA ASP A 491 -4.04 -3.30 2.61
C ASP A 491 -3.34 -4.23 3.62
N GLN A 492 -2.31 -4.92 3.13
CA GLN A 492 -1.47 -5.82 3.94
C GLN A 492 -0.60 -5.06 4.96
N TYR A 493 -0.48 -3.74 4.83
CA TYR A 493 0.46 -2.89 5.56
C TYR A 493 -0.20 -1.90 6.52
N GLY A 494 -1.54 -1.86 6.59
CA GLY A 494 -2.29 -0.96 7.48
C GLY A 494 -2.15 0.52 7.13
N GLU A 495 -2.01 0.86 5.86
CA GLU A 495 -1.83 2.26 5.42
C GLU A 495 -3.15 3.06 5.47
N GLY A 496 -4.28 2.37 5.31
CA GLY A 496 -5.63 2.95 5.26
C GLY A 496 -5.93 3.70 3.95
N HIS A 497 -7.21 3.90 3.66
CA HIS A 497 -7.67 4.61 2.46
C HIS A 497 -8.84 5.55 2.77
N TRP A 498 -8.76 6.80 2.32
CA TRP A 498 -9.92 7.69 2.31
C TRP A 498 -10.91 7.30 1.21
N LEU A 499 -12.20 7.43 1.49
CA LEU A 499 -13.28 7.15 0.57
C LEU A 499 -14.09 8.44 0.38
N HIS A 500 -14.13 8.96 -0.85
CA HIS A 500 -14.92 10.14 -1.20
C HIS A 500 -16.38 9.74 -1.44
N LEU A 501 -17.30 10.48 -0.83
CA LEU A 501 -18.74 10.23 -0.85
C LEU A 501 -19.45 11.38 -1.56
N GLN A 502 -20.30 11.06 -2.52
CA GLN A 502 -21.17 12.02 -3.22
C GLN A 502 -22.19 12.64 -2.25
N GLU A 503 -22.75 13.78 -2.65
CA GLU A 503 -23.77 14.52 -1.89
C GLU A 503 -24.98 13.64 -1.51
N GLU A 504 -25.50 12.81 -2.43
CA GLU A 504 -26.61 11.88 -2.13
C GLU A 504 -26.25 10.90 -0.99
N THR A 505 -25.02 10.37 -1.01
CA THR A 505 -24.49 9.46 0.02
C THR A 505 -24.31 10.19 1.37
N ALA A 506 -23.78 11.40 1.35
CA ALA A 506 -23.54 12.20 2.54
C ALA A 506 -24.85 12.64 3.22
N LEU A 507 -25.85 13.07 2.45
CA LEU A 507 -27.17 13.43 2.97
C LEU A 507 -27.89 12.23 3.58
N ALA A 508 -27.82 11.05 2.94
CA ALA A 508 -28.38 9.82 3.48
C ALA A 508 -27.70 9.38 4.79
N LEU A 509 -26.37 9.52 4.89
CA LEU A 509 -25.63 9.27 6.13
C LEU A 509 -26.02 10.27 7.24
N ARG A 510 -26.14 11.55 6.92
CA ARG A 510 -26.52 12.59 7.89
C ARG A 510 -27.91 12.34 8.48
N ALA A 511 -28.89 12.01 7.63
CA ALA A 511 -30.24 11.65 8.06
C ALA A 511 -30.26 10.39 8.94
N TRP A 512 -29.48 9.36 8.58
CA TRP A 512 -29.35 8.13 9.38
C TRP A 512 -28.68 8.39 10.74
N VAL A 513 -27.53 9.08 10.78
CA VAL A 513 -26.77 9.37 12.01
C VAL A 513 -27.61 10.18 13.01
N ALA A 514 -28.32 11.20 12.52
CA ALA A 514 -29.21 12.01 13.34
C ALA A 514 -30.40 11.19 13.91
N ALA A 515 -31.11 10.45 13.05
CA ALA A 515 -32.26 9.64 13.49
C ALA A 515 -31.88 8.47 14.41
N ALA A 516 -30.64 7.98 14.33
CA ALA A 516 -30.14 6.86 15.13
C ALA A 516 -29.40 7.28 16.41
N GLY A 517 -29.24 8.59 16.67
CA GLY A 517 -28.54 9.10 17.85
C GLY A 517 -27.08 8.63 17.96
N ILE A 518 -26.38 8.50 16.82
CA ILE A 518 -25.00 8.02 16.80
C ILE A 518 -24.07 9.20 17.11
N THR A 519 -23.40 9.13 18.26
CA THR A 519 -22.38 10.09 18.69
C THR A 519 -20.95 9.62 18.40
N GLU A 520 -20.72 8.30 18.41
CA GLU A 520 -19.40 7.69 18.22
C GLU A 520 -19.49 6.25 17.70
N GLY A 521 -18.35 5.71 17.23
CA GLY A 521 -18.18 4.30 16.93
C GLY A 521 -18.80 3.88 15.58
N PRO A 522 -19.20 2.61 15.41
CA PRO A 522 -19.64 2.08 14.12
C PRO A 522 -20.77 2.88 13.46
N LEU A 523 -20.49 3.40 12.27
CA LEU A 523 -21.37 4.27 11.48
C LEU A 523 -22.66 3.56 11.06
N LEU A 524 -22.59 2.26 10.80
CA LEU A 524 -23.74 1.42 10.48
C LEU A 524 -24.08 0.50 11.66
N ARG A 525 -25.30 0.67 12.20
CA ARG A 525 -25.84 -0.14 13.30
C ARG A 525 -26.89 -1.15 12.79
N GLY A 526 -27.01 -2.25 13.52
CA GLY A 526 -28.00 -3.29 13.27
C GLY A 526 -29.29 -3.08 14.09
N PHE A 527 -30.16 -4.09 14.08
CA PHE A 527 -31.41 -4.10 14.84
C PHE A 527 -31.54 -5.43 15.59
N THR A 528 -31.96 -5.37 16.85
CA THR A 528 -32.34 -6.53 17.67
C THR A 528 -33.69 -7.10 17.21
N LYS A 529 -34.08 -8.27 17.74
CA LYS A 529 -35.43 -8.83 17.51
C LYS A 529 -36.55 -7.89 18.01
N ALA A 530 -36.29 -7.15 19.09
CA ALA A 530 -37.22 -6.20 19.71
C ALA A 530 -37.20 -4.79 19.07
N GLY A 531 -36.50 -4.59 17.95
CA GLY A 531 -36.51 -3.32 17.20
C GLY A 531 -35.49 -2.27 17.66
N GLY A 532 -34.91 -2.38 18.85
CA GLY A 532 -33.79 -1.52 19.30
C GLY A 532 -32.51 -1.71 18.48
N LEU A 533 -31.63 -0.71 18.47
CA LEU A 533 -30.34 -0.75 17.74
C LEU A 533 -29.34 -1.73 18.38
N THR A 534 -28.42 -2.27 17.57
CA THR A 534 -27.22 -2.98 18.06
C THR A 534 -25.97 -2.09 17.92
N PRO A 535 -24.91 -2.28 18.73
CA PRO A 535 -23.70 -1.44 18.68
C PRO A 535 -23.03 -1.36 17.29
N GLU A 536 -23.10 -2.45 16.53
CA GLU A 536 -22.61 -2.56 15.14
C GLU A 536 -23.62 -3.28 14.23
N LEU A 537 -23.47 -3.10 12.91
CA LEU A 537 -24.09 -3.95 11.89
C LEU A 537 -23.15 -5.11 11.53
N LYS A 538 -23.52 -6.35 11.88
CA LYS A 538 -22.71 -7.52 11.50
C LYS A 538 -22.65 -7.70 9.97
N ALA A 539 -21.45 -7.89 9.43
CA ALA A 539 -21.17 -7.91 7.99
C ALA A 539 -21.92 -9.01 7.21
N ASP A 540 -22.31 -10.11 7.87
CA ASP A 540 -23.13 -11.16 7.28
C ASP A 540 -24.54 -10.67 6.88
N ARG A 541 -25.10 -9.72 7.65
CA ARG A 541 -26.46 -9.17 7.46
C ARG A 541 -26.61 -8.35 6.18
N ILE A 542 -25.52 -7.89 5.56
CA ILE A 542 -25.56 -7.09 4.33
C ILE A 542 -26.19 -7.85 3.16
N SER A 543 -25.85 -9.12 2.91
CA SER A 543 -26.49 -9.88 1.82
C SER A 543 -28.00 -10.05 2.05
N PRO A 544 -28.50 -10.50 3.23
CA PRO A 544 -29.92 -10.50 3.56
C PRO A 544 -30.63 -9.14 3.42
N ILE A 545 -29.97 -8.03 3.75
CA ILE A 545 -30.53 -6.68 3.56
C ILE A 545 -30.74 -6.39 2.07
N TYR A 546 -29.73 -6.60 1.23
CA TYR A 546 -29.87 -6.38 -0.22
C TYR A 546 -30.94 -7.29 -0.84
N LYS A 547 -30.99 -8.58 -0.45
CA LYS A 547 -32.03 -9.51 -0.94
C LYS A 547 -33.45 -9.07 -0.55
N ARG A 548 -33.65 -8.61 0.70
CA ARG A 548 -34.94 -8.07 1.16
C ARG A 548 -35.36 -6.84 0.33
N LEU A 549 -34.43 -5.91 0.12
CA LEU A 549 -34.71 -4.67 -0.59
C LEU A 549 -34.96 -4.91 -2.10
N ALA A 550 -34.26 -5.86 -2.71
CA ALA A 550 -34.54 -6.29 -4.09
C ALA A 550 -35.95 -6.88 -4.23
N ARG A 551 -36.38 -7.77 -3.33
CA ARG A 551 -37.76 -8.29 -3.33
C ARG A 551 -38.80 -7.19 -3.11
N LYS A 552 -38.58 -6.28 -2.15
CA LYS A 552 -39.48 -5.14 -1.91
C LYS A 552 -39.56 -4.19 -3.11
N ALA A 553 -38.52 -4.12 -3.93
CA ALA A 553 -38.47 -3.33 -5.16
C ALA A 553 -39.03 -4.07 -6.41
N GLY A 554 -39.68 -5.23 -6.23
CA GLY A 554 -40.32 -5.97 -7.31
C GLY A 554 -39.34 -6.62 -8.30
N PHE A 555 -38.19 -7.10 -7.83
CA PHE A 555 -37.30 -7.95 -8.63
C PHE A 555 -37.62 -9.43 -8.40
N GLU A 556 -37.60 -10.22 -9.49
CA GLU A 556 -37.81 -11.67 -9.47
C GLU A 556 -36.91 -12.39 -8.46
N GLU A 557 -37.37 -13.52 -7.92
CA GLU A 557 -36.57 -14.34 -7.01
C GLU A 557 -35.28 -14.88 -7.65
N ARG A 558 -35.24 -15.07 -8.98
CA ARG A 558 -34.01 -15.40 -9.70
C ARG A 558 -32.94 -14.31 -9.55
N VAL A 559 -33.33 -13.04 -9.64
CA VAL A 559 -32.45 -11.87 -9.50
C VAL A 559 -32.15 -11.60 -8.03
N ALA A 560 -33.17 -11.48 -7.18
CA ALA A 560 -33.00 -11.24 -5.75
C ALA A 560 -32.25 -12.40 -5.06
N GLY A 561 -32.40 -13.63 -5.54
CA GLY A 561 -31.64 -14.81 -5.14
C GLY A 561 -30.16 -14.77 -5.53
N ALA A 562 -29.80 -14.14 -6.65
CA ALA A 562 -28.42 -13.98 -7.11
C ALA A 562 -27.68 -12.79 -6.47
N VAL A 563 -28.40 -11.84 -5.86
CA VAL A 563 -27.83 -10.68 -5.15
C VAL A 563 -27.02 -11.10 -3.91
N SER A 564 -25.87 -10.46 -3.71
CA SER A 564 -24.96 -10.70 -2.58
C SER A 564 -24.21 -9.43 -2.15
N SER A 565 -23.44 -9.52 -1.07
CA SER A 565 -22.51 -8.46 -0.62
C SER A 565 -21.45 -7.99 -1.63
N HIS A 566 -21.27 -8.64 -2.79
CA HIS A 566 -20.42 -8.14 -3.87
C HIS A 566 -21.21 -7.47 -5.01
N SER A 567 -22.55 -7.52 -5.00
CA SER A 567 -23.39 -7.02 -6.09
C SER A 567 -23.23 -5.51 -6.35
N MET A 568 -23.09 -4.70 -5.30
CA MET A 568 -22.78 -3.26 -5.44
C MET A 568 -21.41 -3.03 -6.10
N ARG A 569 -20.39 -3.84 -5.75
CA ARG A 569 -19.05 -3.75 -6.34
C ARG A 569 -19.00 -4.14 -7.82
N VAL A 570 -19.90 -5.02 -8.23
CA VAL A 570 -20.05 -5.42 -9.64
C VAL A 570 -20.80 -4.33 -10.39
N GLY A 571 -22.03 -4.01 -9.99
CA GLY A 571 -22.88 -3.06 -10.70
C GLY A 571 -22.23 -1.69 -10.88
N ALA A 572 -21.78 -1.07 -9.79
CA ALA A 572 -21.12 0.24 -9.87
C ALA A 572 -19.83 0.25 -10.72
N ALA A 573 -19.12 -0.88 -10.87
CA ALA A 573 -17.98 -0.96 -11.78
C ALA A 573 -18.40 -1.06 -13.25
N GLN A 574 -19.55 -1.69 -13.52
CA GLN A 574 -20.18 -1.76 -14.84
C GLN A 574 -20.75 -0.39 -15.23
N ASP A 575 -21.48 0.27 -14.31
CA ASP A 575 -22.00 1.63 -14.49
C ASP A 575 -20.85 2.62 -14.73
N LEU A 576 -19.75 2.55 -13.99
CA LEU A 576 -18.58 3.44 -14.21
C LEU A 576 -17.99 3.27 -15.61
N LEU A 577 -17.83 2.03 -16.10
CA LEU A 577 -17.34 1.80 -17.47
C LEU A 577 -18.33 2.31 -18.54
N GLN A 578 -19.64 2.12 -18.33
CA GLN A 578 -20.66 2.64 -19.23
C GLN A 578 -20.70 4.17 -19.28
N ASN A 579 -20.38 4.83 -18.17
CA ASN A 579 -20.19 6.29 -18.09
C ASN A 579 -18.79 6.75 -18.56
N GLY A 580 -18.01 5.89 -19.23
CA GLY A 580 -16.73 6.25 -19.85
C GLY A 580 -15.52 6.31 -18.92
N ALA A 581 -15.65 5.92 -17.65
CA ALA A 581 -14.51 5.91 -16.72
C ALA A 581 -13.47 4.87 -17.13
N THR A 582 -12.19 5.24 -17.06
CA THR A 582 -11.09 4.35 -17.42
C THR A 582 -10.94 3.19 -16.43
N LEU A 583 -10.30 2.10 -16.88
CA LEU A 583 -9.95 0.98 -15.99
C LEU A 583 -9.11 1.42 -14.79
N HIS A 584 -8.31 2.48 -14.89
CA HIS A 584 -7.54 3.03 -13.77
C HIS A 584 -8.47 3.63 -12.71
N GLU A 585 -9.38 4.52 -13.10
CA GLU A 585 -10.33 5.18 -12.18
C GLU A 585 -11.26 4.15 -11.52
N ILE A 586 -11.68 3.12 -12.25
CA ILE A 586 -12.45 2.00 -11.69
C ILE A 586 -11.59 1.22 -10.69
N MET A 587 -10.34 0.88 -11.03
CA MET A 587 -9.39 0.20 -10.12
C MET A 587 -9.15 0.98 -8.83
N GLU A 588 -8.99 2.29 -8.92
CA GLU A 588 -8.80 3.21 -7.80
C GLU A 588 -10.06 3.32 -6.94
N LYS A 589 -11.19 3.73 -7.53
CA LYS A 589 -12.46 3.94 -6.82
C LYS A 589 -13.00 2.66 -6.15
N GLY A 590 -12.66 1.46 -6.67
CA GLY A 590 -12.97 0.19 -6.00
C GLY A 590 -11.87 -0.44 -5.15
N GLY A 591 -10.63 0.05 -5.20
CA GLY A 591 -9.50 -0.56 -4.48
C GLY A 591 -9.16 -1.97 -5.00
N TRP A 592 -8.89 -2.06 -6.31
CA TRP A 592 -8.42 -3.27 -6.99
C TRP A 592 -6.98 -3.10 -7.45
N SER A 593 -6.08 -3.99 -7.02
CA SER A 593 -4.66 -3.99 -7.41
C SER A 593 -4.34 -4.86 -8.64
N LYS A 594 -5.36 -5.43 -9.30
CA LYS A 594 -5.21 -6.27 -10.51
C LYS A 594 -6.28 -5.99 -11.54
N ILE A 595 -5.86 -5.71 -12.77
CA ILE A 595 -6.71 -5.44 -13.93
C ILE A 595 -7.70 -6.61 -14.15
N ASP A 596 -7.23 -7.86 -14.10
CA ASP A 596 -8.05 -9.08 -14.26
C ASP A 596 -9.30 -9.10 -13.36
N THR A 597 -9.23 -8.48 -12.18
CA THR A 597 -10.37 -8.47 -11.22
C THR A 597 -11.43 -7.44 -11.62
N VAL A 598 -11.05 -6.35 -12.27
CA VAL A 598 -11.99 -5.39 -12.85
C VAL A 598 -12.53 -5.92 -14.18
N MET A 599 -11.66 -6.46 -15.04
CA MET A 599 -12.06 -7.09 -16.31
C MET A 599 -13.11 -8.17 -16.10
N HIS A 600 -12.95 -9.07 -15.11
CA HIS A 600 -13.98 -10.08 -14.77
C HIS A 600 -15.30 -9.47 -14.25
N TYR A 601 -15.29 -8.25 -13.70
CA TYR A 601 -16.54 -7.59 -13.29
C TYR A 601 -17.27 -6.91 -14.45
N VAL A 602 -16.53 -6.35 -15.41
CA VAL A 602 -17.07 -5.70 -16.62
C VAL A 602 -17.17 -6.63 -17.84
N GLU A 603 -16.78 -7.91 -17.71
CA GLU A 603 -16.76 -8.97 -18.75
C GLU A 603 -18.07 -9.11 -19.55
N ARG A 604 -19.19 -8.64 -18.98
CA ARG A 604 -20.54 -8.73 -19.55
C ARG A 604 -21.14 -7.37 -19.88
N THR A 605 -20.30 -6.34 -20.03
CA THR A 605 -20.69 -4.95 -20.19
C THR A 605 -20.09 -4.41 -21.48
N ARG A 606 -20.94 -4.02 -22.45
CA ARG A 606 -20.47 -3.34 -23.67
C ARG A 606 -19.92 -1.95 -23.29
N PRO A 607 -18.70 -1.56 -23.69
CA PRO A 607 -18.21 -0.19 -23.56
C PRO A 607 -19.02 0.79 -24.43
N PRO A 608 -19.14 2.07 -24.05
CA PRO A 608 -19.70 3.09 -24.93
C PRO A 608 -18.83 3.25 -26.18
N GLY A 609 -19.46 3.47 -27.34
CA GLY A 609 -18.79 3.66 -28.63
C GLY A 609 -18.55 2.39 -29.47
N LEU A 610 -18.69 1.19 -28.90
CA LEU A 610 -18.70 -0.06 -29.67
C LEU A 610 -20.13 -0.39 -30.15
N VAL A 611 -20.59 0.39 -31.12
CA VAL A 611 -21.72 0.02 -31.98
C VAL A 611 -21.16 -0.85 -33.11
N CYS A 612 -21.47 -2.14 -33.09
CA CYS A 612 -21.59 -2.85 -34.36
C CYS A 612 -22.92 -2.43 -34.95
N GLU A 613 -22.93 -2.01 -36.21
CA GLU A 613 -24.17 -1.81 -36.94
C GLU A 613 -24.87 -3.18 -37.02
N GLU A 614 -26.11 -3.25 -36.55
CA GLU A 614 -26.96 -4.41 -36.80
C GLU A 614 -27.42 -4.29 -38.25
N GLU A 615 -26.77 -5.05 -39.15
CA GLU A 615 -27.12 -5.11 -40.58
C GLU A 615 -28.61 -5.45 -40.69
N GLY A 616 -29.40 -4.48 -41.13
CA GLY A 616 -30.83 -4.68 -41.30
C GLY A 616 -31.07 -5.65 -42.45
N GLU A 617 -31.73 -6.77 -42.17
CA GLU A 617 -32.19 -7.71 -43.19
C GLU A 617 -33.20 -7.00 -44.10
N GLY A 618 -32.72 -6.52 -45.25
CA GLY A 618 -33.55 -5.94 -46.29
C GLY A 618 -34.29 -7.03 -47.05
N GLU A 619 -35.61 -7.10 -46.87
CA GLU A 619 -36.49 -7.97 -47.65
C GLU A 619 -36.59 -7.46 -49.10
N GLU A 620 -35.66 -7.88 -49.97
CA GLU A 620 -35.87 -7.83 -51.42
C GLU A 620 -36.60 -9.11 -51.88
N GLU A 621 -37.92 -9.02 -52.05
CA GLU A 621 -38.72 -10.04 -52.77
C GLU A 621 -38.42 -10.00 -54.29
N PRO A 622 -38.14 -11.14 -54.94
CA PRO A 622 -38.01 -11.21 -56.39
C PRO A 622 -38.96 -12.24 -57.05
N GLY A 623 -39.96 -11.75 -57.78
CA GLY A 623 -40.60 -12.46 -58.92
C GLY A 623 -41.88 -13.23 -58.64
#